data_AF-A0AAX1G3P1-F1
#
_entry.id   AF-A0AAX1G3P1-F1
#
_cell.length_a   1.000
_cell.length_b   1.000
_cell.length_c   1.000
_cell.angle_alpha   90.00
_cell.angle_beta   90.00
_cell.angle_gamma   90.00
#
_symmetry.space_group_name_H-M   'P 1'
#
loop_
_entity.id
_entity.type
_entity.pdbx_description
1 polymer ?
#
loop_
_entity_poly.entity_id
_entity_poly.type
_entity_poly.pdbx_seq_one_letter_code
_entity_poly.pdbx_strand_id
1 'polypeptide(L)' 'MLTVFAATFVLFLLIVGGMSLGYVFKRKSLQGSCGGITALGMEKVCDCPEPCDARKKREAKAAQRREQLEKHRIL' A
#
# COMPACT_ATOMS: atom_id res chain seq x y z
N MET A 1 14.64 6.45 38.72
CA MET A 1 13.53 7.00 37.91
C MET A 1 14.01 7.44 36.53
N LEU A 2 14.95 8.38 36.43
CA LEU A 2 15.45 8.89 35.14
C LEU A 2 16.22 7.84 34.29
N THR A 3 16.95 6.93 34.94
CA THR A 3 17.68 5.83 34.26
C THR A 3 16.74 4.84 33.57
N VAL A 4 15.66 4.45 34.25
CA VAL A 4 14.62 3.56 33.70
C VAL A 4 13.91 4.24 32.53
N PHE A 5 13.60 5.54 32.65
CA PHE A 5 13.00 6.34 31.58
C PHE A 5 13.92 6.42 30.34
N ALA A 6 15.20 6.71 30.53
CA ALA A 6 16.15 6.77 29.42
C ALA A 6 16.35 5.39 28.75
N ALA A 7 16.42 4.32 29.54
CA ALA A 7 16.58 2.95 29.04
C ALA A 7 15.39 2.51 28.18
N THR A 8 14.15 2.75 28.64
CA THR A 8 12.95 2.40 27.88
C THR A 8 12.79 3.25 26.63
N PHE A 9 13.12 4.55 26.70
CA PHE A 9 13.07 5.45 25.54
C PHE A 9 14.01 5.00 24.42
N VAL A 10 15.26 4.66 24.75
CA VAL A 10 16.23 4.16 23.77
C VAL A 10 15.78 2.82 23.19
N LEU A 11 15.26 1.90 24.02
CA LEU A 11 14.74 0.62 23.54
C LEU A 11 13.61 0.79 22.51
N PHE A 12 12.66 1.70 22.78
CA PHE A 12 11.57 1.99 21.85
C PHE A 12 12.08 2.56 20.52
N LEU A 13 13.06 3.48 20.56
CA LEU A 13 13.67 4.03 19.35
C LEU A 13 14.37 2.96 18.52
N LEU A 14 15.06 2.02 19.17
CA LEU A 14 15.70 0.90 18.47
C LEU A 14 14.69 -0.04 17.82
N ILE A 15 13.57 -0.33 18.47
CA ILE A 15 12.50 -1.18 17.90
C ILE A 15 11.86 -0.51 16.69
N VAL A 16 11.44 0.75 16.82
CA VAL A 16 10.83 1.51 15.71
C VAL A 16 11.81 1.70 14.55
N GLY A 17 13.07 2.01 14.87
CA GLY A 17 14.16 2.07 13.91
C GLY A 17 14.32 0.75 13.15
N GLY A 18 14.41 -0.37 13.87
CA GLY A 18 14.50 -1.71 13.30
C GLY A 18 13.31 -2.07 12.40
N MET A 19 12.08 -1.73 12.80
CA MET A 19 10.90 -1.95 11.97
C MET A 19 10.93 -1.11 10.69
N SER A 20 11.38 0.14 10.76
CA SER A 20 11.50 1.02 9.60
C SER A 20 12.57 0.56 8.61
N LEU A 21 13.74 0.14 9.10
CA LEU A 21 14.79 -0.47 8.28
C LEU A 21 14.26 -1.76 7.63
N GLY A 22 13.58 -2.60 8.39
CA GLY A 22 12.93 -3.81 7.87
C GLY A 22 11.98 -3.52 6.72
N TYR A 23 11.19 -2.43 6.79
CA TYR A 23 10.28 -2.01 5.73
C TYR A 23 11.03 -1.55 4.46
N VAL A 24 12.11 -0.77 4.62
CA VAL A 24 12.93 -0.28 3.50
C VAL A 24 13.69 -1.41 2.81
N PHE A 25 14.26 -2.35 3.56
CA PHE A 25 14.99 -3.49 2.98
C PHE A 25 14.06 -4.52 2.33
N LYS A 26 12.85 -4.75 2.88
CA LYS A 26 11.96 -5.74 2.29
C LYS A 26 11.31 -5.27 0.99
N ARG A 27 11.28 -3.97 0.69
CA ARG A 27 10.63 -3.32 -0.49
C ARG A 27 9.29 -3.93 -0.89
N LYS A 28 8.63 -4.65 0.02
CA LYS A 28 7.28 -5.12 -0.14
C LYS A 28 6.46 -3.90 0.17
N SER A 29 6.00 -3.25 -0.89
CA SER A 29 4.82 -2.39 -0.82
C SER A 29 3.83 -3.07 0.12
N LEU A 30 3.36 -2.38 1.15
CA LEU A 30 2.29 -2.84 2.04
C LEU A 30 1.36 -3.73 1.22
N GLN A 31 1.39 -5.04 1.51
CA GLN A 31 0.63 -6.03 0.76
C GLN A 31 -0.84 -5.73 1.08
N GLY A 32 -1.43 -4.79 0.34
CA GLY A 32 -2.87 -4.70 0.21
C GLY A 32 -3.37 -6.01 -0.41
N SER A 33 -4.68 -6.13 -0.55
CA SER A 33 -5.40 -7.35 -0.97
C SER A 33 -4.84 -8.17 -2.16
N CYS A 34 -3.90 -7.65 -2.97
CA CYS A 34 -3.25 -8.37 -4.08
C CYS A 34 -1.78 -8.78 -3.81
N GLY A 35 -1.17 -8.38 -2.69
CA GLY A 35 0.26 -8.57 -2.44
C GLY A 35 0.67 -10.00 -2.06
N GLY A 36 -0.29 -10.82 -1.61
CA GLY A 36 -0.07 -12.24 -1.27
C GLY A 36 -0.12 -13.19 -2.48
N ILE A 37 -0.73 -12.77 -3.58
CA ILE A 37 -0.97 -13.62 -4.76
C ILE A 37 0.27 -13.65 -5.68
N THR A 38 1.11 -12.62 -5.64
CA THR A 38 2.39 -12.57 -6.37
C THR A 38 3.40 -13.62 -5.87
N ALA A 39 3.33 -14.01 -4.59
CA ALA A 39 4.18 -15.07 -4.03
C ALA A 39 3.81 -16.48 -4.53
N LEU A 40 2.64 -16.63 -5.17
CA LEU A 40 2.15 -17.88 -5.76
C LEU A 40 2.40 -17.95 -7.29
N GLY A 41 3.22 -17.05 -7.86
CA GLY A 41 3.61 -17.09 -9.29
C GLY A 41 2.49 -16.72 -10.27
N MET A 42 1.36 -16.21 -9.78
CA MET A 42 0.20 -15.80 -10.58
C MET A 42 0.38 -14.35 -11.06
N GLU A 43 1.41 -14.08 -11.87
CA GLU A 43 1.63 -12.76 -12.50
C GLU A 43 0.74 -12.54 -13.75
N LYS A 44 -0.20 -13.46 -13.99
CA LYS A 44 -1.20 -13.43 -15.08
C LYS A 44 -2.62 -13.77 -14.62
N VAL A 45 -3.01 -13.43 -13.38
CA VAL A 45 -4.39 -13.63 -12.87
C VAL A 45 -5.03 -12.31 -12.45
N CYS A 46 -4.90 -11.31 -13.31
CA CYS A 46 -5.90 -10.23 -13.38
C CYS A 46 -6.68 -10.28 -14.69
N ASP A 47 -6.73 -11.46 -15.33
CA ASP A 47 -7.72 -11.85 -16.35
C ASP A 47 -8.83 -12.70 -15.71
N CYS A 48 -9.21 -12.38 -14.46
CA CYS A 48 -10.43 -12.97 -13.91
C CYS A 48 -11.63 -12.33 -14.62
N PRO A 49 -12.61 -13.13 -15.09
CA PRO A 49 -13.81 -12.62 -15.76
C PRO A 49 -14.62 -11.66 -14.88
N GLU A 50 -14.43 -11.69 -13.55
CA GLU A 50 -14.81 -10.62 -12.64
C GLU A 50 -13.58 -9.93 -12.02
N PRO A 51 -13.34 -8.64 -12.31
CA PRO A 51 -12.26 -7.88 -11.70
C PRO A 51 -12.49 -7.67 -10.21
N CYS A 52 -11.43 -7.74 -9.41
CA CYS A 52 -11.51 -7.55 -7.97
C CYS A 52 -12.04 -6.16 -7.60
N ASP A 53 -12.64 -6.02 -6.42
CA ASP A 53 -13.27 -4.77 -5.96
C ASP A 53 -12.30 -3.58 -5.96
N ALA A 54 -11.01 -3.84 -5.73
CA ALA A 54 -9.97 -2.81 -5.80
C ALA A 54 -9.72 -2.31 -7.24
N ARG A 55 -9.80 -3.18 -8.25
CA ARG A 55 -9.71 -2.81 -9.67
C ARG A 55 -10.98 -2.09 -10.12
N LYS A 56 -12.16 -2.65 -9.81
CA LYS A 56 -13.46 -1.99 -10.04
C LYS A 56 -13.49 -0.57 -9.46
N LYS A 57 -12.99 -0.38 -8.23
CA LYS A 57 -12.92 0.95 -7.58
C LYS A 57 -11.88 1.89 -8.21
N ARG A 58 -10.76 1.38 -8.73
CA ARG A 58 -9.77 2.20 -9.47
C ARG A 58 -10.30 2.62 -10.83
N GLU A 59 -10.94 1.71 -11.55
CA GLU A 59 -11.56 1.97 -12.86
C GLU A 59 -12.74 2.92 -12.73
N ALA A 60 -13.61 2.75 -11.73
CA ALA A 60 -14.68 3.69 -11.42
C ALA A 60 -14.14 5.10 -11.10
N LYS A 61 -13.08 5.21 -10.30
CA LYS A 61 -12.42 6.50 -10.02
C LYS A 61 -11.79 7.12 -11.26
N ALA A 62 -11.22 6.31 -12.15
CA ALA A 62 -10.62 6.77 -13.39
C ALA A 62 -11.69 7.25 -14.39
N ALA A 63 -12.81 6.53 -14.50
CA ALA A 63 -13.96 6.91 -15.31
C ALA A 63 -14.55 8.24 -14.83
N GLN A 64 -14.83 8.36 -13.53
CA GLN A 64 -15.30 9.61 -12.93
C GLN A 64 -14.34 10.78 -13.17
N ARG A 65 -13.03 10.57 -13.07
CA ARG A 65 -12.04 11.61 -13.37
C ARG A 65 -12.09 12.05 -14.84
N ARG A 66 -12.31 11.13 -15.78
CA ARG A 66 -12.43 11.45 -17.22
C ARG A 66 -13.69 12.26 -17.49
N GLU A 67 -14.84 11.84 -16.95
CA GLU A 67 -16.10 12.57 -17.06
C GLU A 67 -15.99 14.00 -16.48
N GLN A 68 -15.33 14.13 -15.32
CA GLN A 68 -15.06 15.44 -14.72
C GLN A 68 -14.13 16.28 -15.60
N LEU A 69 -13.07 15.69 -16.17
CA LEU A 69 -12.17 16.39 -17.08
C LEU A 69 -12.91 16.87 -18.34
N GLU A 70 -13.77 16.03 -18.93
CA GLU A 70 -14.55 16.39 -20.11
C GLU A 70 -15.55 17.51 -19.82
N LYS A 71 -16.22 17.45 -18.65
CA LYS A 71 -17.13 18.51 -18.22
C LYS A 71 -16.42 19.85 -17.96
N HIS A 72 -15.14 19.81 -17.57
CA HIS A 72 -14.30 20.99 -17.35
C HIS A 72 -13.45 21.39 -18.58
N ARG A 73 -13.55 20.67 -19.71
CA ARG A 73 -12.74 20.92 -20.92
C ARG A 73 -13.28 22.04 -21.83
N ILE A 74 -14.32 22.76 -21.40
CA ILE A 74 -14.91 23.85 -22.18
C ILE A 74 -14.80 25.16 -21.38
N LEU A 75 -13.65 25.83 -21.53
CA LEU A 75 -13.59 27.28 -21.67
C LEU A 75 -12.63 27.59 -22.83
#